data_AF-A0A837IC52-F1
#
_entry.id   AF-A0A837IC52-F1
#
_cell.length_a   1.000
_cell.length_b   1.000
_cell.length_c   1.000
_cell.angle_alpha   90.00
_cell.angle_beta   90.00
_cell.angle_gamma   90.00
#
_symmetry.space_group_name_H-M   'P 1'
#
loop_
_entity.id
_entity.type
_entity.pdbx_description
1 polymer ?
#
loop_
_entity_poly.entity_id
_entity_poly.type
_entity_poly.pdbx_seq_one_letter_code
_entity_poly.pdbx_strand_id
1 'polypeptide(L)'
;MIGWIKHLLPKGKPIYTMGLGRDPQNIVDIIKCGIDMFDCVAPTRLARNGALYHGELRGGNFESEFVNGRLNISNAQFVSDKNIILEGCDCFTCQSGQMREKMRNKKEG
;
A
#
# COMPACT_ATOMS: atom_id res chain seq x y z
N MET A 1 1.19 13.40 12.86
CA MET A 1 -0.07 13.79 13.55
C MET A 1 -0.22 13.17 14.95
N ILE A 2 0.34 11.98 15.25
CA ILE A 2 0.10 11.27 16.54
C ILE A 2 1.24 11.42 17.57
N GLY A 3 2.42 11.90 17.19
CA GLY A 3 3.58 11.95 18.11
C GLY A 3 3.35 12.69 19.45
N TRP A 4 2.43 13.66 19.49
CA TRP A 4 2.15 14.45 20.70
C TRP A 4 1.44 13.67 21.82
N ILE A 5 0.65 12.64 21.50
CA ILE A 5 -0.01 11.82 22.54
C ILE A 5 0.94 10.82 23.21
N LYS A 6 2.13 10.58 22.63
CA LYS A 6 3.07 9.55 23.11
C LYS A 6 3.45 9.74 24.58
N HIS A 7 3.61 10.97 25.03
CA HIS A 7 3.96 11.28 26.42
C HIS A 7 2.82 11.04 27.41
N LEU A 8 1.58 10.91 26.92
CA LEU A 8 0.39 10.62 27.71
C LEU A 8 0.12 9.11 27.84
N LEU A 9 0.78 8.29 27.03
CA LEU A 9 0.58 6.84 27.02
C LEU A 9 1.46 6.14 28.07
N PRO A 10 0.99 5.04 28.67
CA PRO A 10 1.78 4.25 29.61
C PRO A 10 3.12 3.79 29.00
N LYS A 11 4.22 4.01 29.72
CA LYS A 11 5.54 3.57 29.29
C LYS A 11 5.61 2.04 29.21
N GLY A 12 6.28 1.52 28.18
CA GLY A 12 6.55 0.09 28.02
C GLY A 12 5.35 -0.77 27.62
N LYS A 13 4.23 -0.16 27.21
CA LYS A 13 3.08 -0.88 26.63
C LYS A 13 3.03 -0.69 25.11
N PRO A 14 2.62 -1.71 24.33
CA PRO A 14 2.40 -1.58 22.90
C PRO A 14 1.38 -0.50 22.58
N ILE A 15 1.63 0.29 21.53
CA ILE A 15 0.75 1.35 21.06
C ILE A 15 0.06 0.89 19.77
N TYR A 16 -1.27 0.81 19.82
CA TYR A 16 -2.12 0.41 18.71
C TYR A 16 -2.92 1.60 18.15
N THR A 17 -3.11 1.64 16.83
CA THR A 17 -3.93 2.67 16.18
C THR A 17 -4.86 2.08 15.12
N MET A 18 -6.03 2.70 14.96
CA MET A 18 -7.07 2.25 14.02
C MET A 18 -7.26 3.22 12.88
N GLY A 19 -7.49 2.69 11.67
CA GLY A 19 -7.92 3.49 10.53
C GLY A 19 -6.83 4.35 9.88
N LEU A 20 -5.55 4.04 10.16
CA LEU A 20 -4.40 4.67 9.51
C LEU A 20 -3.77 3.71 8.50
N GLY A 21 -2.98 4.26 7.56
CA GLY A 21 -2.32 3.45 6.53
C GLY A 21 -3.08 3.37 5.20
N ARG A 22 -3.87 4.41 4.88
CA ARG A 22 -4.51 4.51 3.57
C ARG A 22 -3.48 4.66 2.44
N ASP A 23 -2.47 5.49 2.67
CA ASP A 23 -1.28 5.54 1.82
C ASP A 23 -0.17 4.71 2.48
N PRO A 24 0.62 3.92 1.73
CA PRO A 24 1.70 3.12 2.30
C PRO A 24 2.71 3.96 3.11
N GLN A 25 3.00 5.19 2.68
CA GLN A 25 3.86 6.11 3.43
C GLN A 25 3.32 6.42 4.84
N ASN A 26 1.99 6.47 5.02
CA ASN A 26 1.43 6.73 6.34
C ASN A 26 1.79 5.63 7.34
N ILE A 27 1.93 4.38 6.89
CA ILE A 27 2.36 3.26 7.74
C ILE A 27 3.79 3.50 8.22
N VAL A 28 4.66 3.95 7.32
CA VAL A 28 6.05 4.31 7.66
C VAL A 28 6.07 5.46 8.67
N ASP A 29 5.24 6.48 8.48
CA ASP A 29 5.19 7.65 9.36
C ASP A 29 4.70 7.30 10.77
N ILE A 30 3.71 6.40 10.91
CA ILE A 30 3.22 5.99 12.23
C ILE A 30 4.24 5.09 12.95
N ILE A 31 4.96 4.24 12.23
CA ILE A 31 6.06 3.44 12.80
C ILE A 31 7.14 4.38 13.34
N LYS A 32 7.52 5.42 12.58
CA LYS A 32 8.45 6.46 13.06
C LYS A 32 7.94 7.22 14.31
N CYS A 33 6.63 7.30 14.50
CA CYS A 33 6.04 7.89 15.72
C CYS A 33 6.08 6.93 16.93
N GLY A 34 6.49 5.67 16.75
CA GLY A 34 6.50 4.65 17.79
C GLY A 34 5.17 3.93 17.96
N ILE A 35 4.36 3.83 16.90
CA ILE A 35 3.21 2.92 16.86
C ILE A 35 3.71 1.51 16.58
N ASP A 36 3.26 0.55 17.39
CA ASP A 36 3.68 -0.85 17.30
C ASP A 36 2.72 -1.69 16.44
N MET A 37 1.42 -1.35 16.45
CA MET A 37 0.39 -2.10 15.73
C MET A 37 -0.64 -1.16 15.08
N PHE A 38 -1.18 -1.58 13.93
CA PHE A 38 -2.25 -0.87 13.26
C PHE A 38 -3.17 -1.82 12.49
N ASP A 39 -4.42 -1.40 12.26
CA ASP A 39 -5.32 -2.04 11.32
C ASP A 39 -5.83 -1.04 10.28
N CYS A 40 -6.04 -1.53 9.05
CA CYS A 40 -6.52 -0.71 7.95
C CYS A 40 -7.36 -1.52 6.97
N VAL A 41 -8.54 -1.01 6.63
CA VAL A 41 -9.38 -1.57 5.55
C VAL A 41 -8.95 -1.10 4.15
N ALA A 42 -8.03 -0.12 4.07
CA ALA A 42 -7.65 0.47 2.80
C ALA A 42 -7.12 -0.54 1.77
N PRO A 43 -6.26 -1.52 2.10
CA PRO A 43 -5.73 -2.46 1.10
C PRO A 43 -6.86 -3.18 0.34
N THR A 44 -7.85 -3.70 1.06
CA THR A 44 -8.97 -4.44 0.45
C THR A 44 -9.96 -3.51 -0.25
N ARG A 45 -10.24 -2.33 0.32
CA ARG A 45 -11.13 -1.34 -0.29
C ARG A 45 -10.56 -0.78 -1.58
N LEU A 46 -9.27 -0.46 -1.61
CA LEU A 46 -8.58 0.06 -2.79
C LEU A 46 -8.52 -0.98 -3.90
N ALA A 47 -8.15 -2.23 -3.56
CA ALA A 47 -8.10 -3.32 -4.53
C ALA A 47 -9.45 -3.56 -5.23
N ARG A 48 -10.56 -3.56 -4.47
CA ARG A 48 -11.92 -3.67 -5.05
C ARG A 48 -12.28 -2.52 -6.00
N ASN A 49 -11.67 -1.36 -5.82
CA ASN A 49 -11.84 -0.20 -6.69
C ASN A 49 -10.73 -0.12 -7.76
N GLY A 50 -9.92 -1.17 -7.92
CA GLY A 50 -8.85 -1.30 -8.91
C GLY A 50 -7.64 -0.40 -8.68
N ALA A 51 -7.37 -0.03 -7.42
CA ALA A 51 -6.12 0.58 -7.02
C ALA A 51 -5.26 -0.45 -6.29
N LEU A 52 -4.04 -0.66 -6.78
CA LEU A 52 -3.07 -1.60 -6.24
C LEU A 52 -1.91 -0.83 -5.62
N TYR A 53 -1.39 -1.27 -4.48
CA TYR A 53 -0.15 -0.70 -3.98
C TYR A 53 1.02 -1.12 -4.87
N HIS A 54 1.86 -0.15 -5.19
CA HIS A 54 3.03 -0.32 -6.06
C HIS A 54 4.17 0.51 -5.49
N GLY A 55 5.35 -0.09 -5.36
CA GLY A 55 6.51 0.57 -4.77
C GLY A 55 7.19 -0.30 -3.72
N GLU A 56 8.18 0.28 -3.07
CA GLU A 56 9.03 -0.41 -2.11
C GLU A 56 9.52 0.53 -1.02
N LEU A 57 10.03 -0.03 0.08
CA LEU A 57 10.62 0.75 1.15
C LEU A 57 12.10 1.02 0.86
N ARG A 58 12.47 2.30 0.74
CA ARG A 58 13.84 2.77 0.53
C ARG A 58 14.14 3.97 1.38
N GLY A 59 15.31 3.99 2.03
CA GLY A 59 15.74 5.11 2.88
C GLY A 59 14.75 5.48 4.00
N GLY A 60 13.93 4.53 4.47
CA GLY A 60 12.89 4.79 5.44
C GLY A 60 11.68 5.55 4.90
N ASN A 61 11.43 5.54 3.59
CA ASN A 61 10.21 6.04 2.95
C ASN A 61 9.65 4.97 2.01
N PHE A 62 8.37 5.09 1.66
CA PHE A 62 7.75 4.28 0.63
C PHE A 62 7.90 4.99 -0.72
N GLU A 63 8.75 4.45 -1.58
CA GLU A 63 9.05 5.01 -2.90
C GLU A 63 8.22 4.31 -3.98
N SER A 64 7.67 5.10 -4.89
CA SER A 64 6.88 4.61 -6.01
C SER A 64 6.88 5.62 -7.15
N GLU A 65 6.81 5.11 -8.38
CA GLU A 65 6.54 5.93 -9.56
C GLU A 65 5.08 6.44 -9.61
N PHE A 66 4.18 5.82 -8.85
CA PHE A 66 2.77 6.20 -8.81
C PHE A 66 2.46 7.12 -7.64
N VAL A 67 1.61 8.13 -7.88
CA VAL A 67 1.13 9.05 -6.85
C VAL A 67 0.52 8.26 -5.68
N ASN A 68 0.93 8.60 -4.45
CA ASN A 68 0.53 7.94 -3.22
C ASN A 68 0.84 6.43 -3.17
N GLY A 69 1.76 5.93 -4.01
CA GLY A 69 2.10 4.52 -4.08
C GLY A 69 1.00 3.64 -4.67
N ARG A 70 0.13 4.19 -5.53
CA ARG A 70 -1.06 3.49 -6.03
C ARG A 70 -1.12 3.41 -7.56
N LEU A 71 -1.04 2.20 -8.07
CA LEU A 71 -1.30 1.87 -9.46
C LEU A 71 -2.81 1.70 -9.67
N ASN A 72 -3.45 2.60 -10.42
CA ASN A 72 -4.86 2.51 -10.79
C ASN A 72 -5.04 1.69 -12.08
N ILE A 73 -5.36 0.40 -11.94
CA ILE A 73 -5.32 -0.57 -13.06
C ILE A 73 -6.34 -0.28 -14.16
N SER A 74 -7.38 0.52 -13.88
CA SER A 74 -8.37 0.94 -14.87
C SER A 74 -7.89 2.06 -15.81
N ASN A 75 -6.72 2.65 -15.56
CA ASN A 75 -6.21 3.70 -16.44
C ASN A 75 -5.91 3.16 -17.83
N ALA A 76 -6.16 3.99 -18.85
CA ALA A 76 -6.01 3.61 -20.26
C ALA A 76 -4.59 3.12 -20.63
N GLN A 77 -3.56 3.61 -19.94
CA GLN A 77 -2.18 3.18 -20.15
C GLN A 77 -1.94 1.68 -19.94
N PHE A 78 -2.82 0.99 -19.21
CA PHE A 78 -2.68 -0.43 -18.89
C PHE A 78 -3.42 -1.36 -19.86
N VAL A 79 -4.05 -0.83 -20.92
CA VAL A 79 -4.85 -1.63 -21.88
C VAL A 79 -4.01 -2.70 -22.61
N SER A 80 -2.73 -2.43 -22.87
CA SER A 80 -1.83 -3.40 -23.52
C SER A 80 -0.51 -3.54 -22.75
N ASP A 81 -0.54 -3.23 -21.45
CA ASP A 81 0.63 -3.33 -20.58
C ASP A 81 0.85 -4.79 -20.16
N LYS A 82 1.86 -5.41 -20.78
CA LYS A 82 2.25 -6.80 -20.55
C LYS A 82 3.21 -6.97 -19.36
N ASN A 83 3.56 -5.89 -18.67
CA ASN A 83 4.37 -5.98 -17.47
C ASN A 83 3.55 -6.59 -16.32
N ILE A 84 4.24 -7.24 -15.38
CA ILE A 84 3.64 -7.65 -14.11
C ILE A 84 3.32 -6.42 -13.26
N ILE A 85 2.58 -6.61 -12.16
CA ILE A 85 2.20 -5.49 -11.29
C ILE A 85 3.45 -4.81 -10.72
N LEU A 86 4.32 -5.55 -10.04
CA LEU A 86 5.52 -5.04 -9.39
C LEU A 86 6.65 -6.09 -9.45
N GLU A 87 7.79 -5.70 -10.02
CA GLU A 87 9.00 -6.54 -10.05
C GLU A 87 9.56 -6.75 -8.64
N GLY A 88 10.08 -7.96 -8.37
CA GLY A 88 10.62 -8.32 -7.05
C GLY A 88 9.58 -8.60 -5.96
N CYS A 89 8.28 -8.39 -6.22
CA CYS A 89 7.21 -8.73 -5.28
C CYS A 89 6.99 -10.24 -5.20
N ASP A 90 6.94 -10.77 -3.98
CA ASP A 90 6.80 -12.20 -3.66
C ASP A 90 5.34 -12.66 -3.53
N CYS A 91 4.35 -11.80 -3.79
CA CYS A 91 2.95 -12.20 -3.72
C CYS A 91 2.56 -13.13 -4.89
N PHE A 92 1.56 -13.99 -4.65
CA PHE A 92 1.08 -14.95 -5.64
C PHE A 92 0.72 -14.31 -7.00
N THR A 93 0.10 -13.13 -6.99
CA THR A 93 -0.31 -12.43 -8.23
C THR A 93 0.89 -12.01 -9.07
N CYS A 94 1.96 -11.49 -8.45
CA CYS A 94 3.18 -11.10 -9.16
C CYS A 94 3.98 -12.33 -9.61
N GLN A 95 4.13 -13.33 -8.73
CA GLN A 95 4.88 -14.56 -9.02
C GLN A 95 4.25 -15.43 -10.12
N SER A 96 2.91 -15.41 -10.24
CA SER A 96 2.21 -16.13 -11.31
C SER A 96 2.27 -15.41 -12.68
N GLY A 97 3.01 -14.31 -12.78
CA GLY A 97 3.18 -13.57 -14.04
C GLY A 97 1.89 -12.90 -14.52
N GLN A 98 0.98 -12.52 -13.61
CA GLN A 98 -0.23 -11.80 -14.02
C GLN A 98 0.15 -10.42 -14.55
N MET A 99 -0.18 -10.21 -15.83
CA MET A 99 0.08 -8.96 -16.55
C MET A 99 -0.94 -7.90 -16.16
N ARG A 100 -0.53 -6.63 -16.17
CA ARG A 100 -1.38 -5.47 -15.85
C ARG A 100 -2.60 -5.40 -16.77
N GLU A 101 -2.46 -5.68 -18.07
CA GLU A 101 -3.56 -5.82 -19.03
C GLU A 101 -4.61 -6.85 -18.57
N LYS A 102 -4.18 -8.06 -18.15
CA LYS A 102 -5.10 -9.10 -17.68
C LYS A 102 -5.83 -8.69 -16.40
N MET A 103 -5.13 -8.04 -15.49
CA MET A 103 -5.71 -7.53 -14.24
C MET A 103 -6.72 -6.42 -14.51
N ARG A 104 -6.46 -5.58 -15.51
CA ARG A 104 -7.39 -4.55 -15.97
C ARG A 104 -8.68 -5.18 -16.50
N ASN A 105 -8.57 -6.14 -17.40
CA ASN A 105 -9.73 -6.79 -18.04
C ASN A 105 -10.61 -7.54 -17.02
N LYS A 106 -10.01 -8.14 -15.98
CA LYS A 106 -10.74 -8.75 -14.85
C LYS A 106 -11.58 -7.77 -14.02
N LYS A 107 -11.32 -6.46 -14.09
CA LYS A 107 -12.10 -5.44 -13.39
C LYS A 107 -13.32 -5.00 -14.21
N GLU A 108 -13.24 -5.11 -15.53
CA GLU A 108 -14.30 -4.65 -16.44
C GLU A 108 -15.38 -5.70 -16.73
N GLY A 109 -15.07 -6.98 -16.51
CA GLY A 109 -16.04 -8.09 -16.54
C GLY A 109 -16.67 -8.34 -15.19
#